data_AF-A0A2H6FWK1-F1
#
_entry.id   AF-A0A2H6FWK1-F1
#
_cell.length_a   1.000
_cell.length_b   1.000
_cell.length_c   1.000
_cell.angle_alpha   90.00
_cell.angle_beta   90.00
_cell.angle_gamma   90.00
#
_symmetry.space_group_name_H-M   'P 1'
#
loop_
_entity.id
_entity.type
_entity.pdbx_description
1 polymer ?
#
loop_
_entity_poly.entity_id
_entity_poly.type
_entity_poly.pdbx_seq_one_letter_code
_entity_poly.pdbx_strand_id
1 'polypeptide(L)'
;MPDILKLINKNYPGKRCKINMAAAEEAAKIYSFVVETIPKKDAGPGAKAPAVYLNDKLLAETGGLRNGKVTHEELVKELAEANVPKKSAGRSSCAVFLDD
;
A
#
# COMPACT_ATOMS: atom_id res chain seq x y z
N MET A 1 -2.98 5.03 14.35
CA MET A 1 -2.82 5.93 13.17
C MET A 1 -3.28 5.14 11.95
N PRO A 2 -4.01 5.72 10.99
CA PRO A 2 -4.47 4.97 9.83
C PRO A 2 -3.27 4.52 9.00
N ASP A 3 -3.32 3.30 8.49
CA ASP A 3 -2.26 2.78 7.64
C ASP A 3 -2.22 3.55 6.31
N ILE A 4 -1.02 3.98 5.87
CA ILE A 4 -0.86 4.77 4.64
C ILE A 4 -0.09 3.96 3.60
N LEU A 5 -0.74 3.70 2.47
CA LEU A 5 -0.13 3.09 1.29
C LEU A 5 0.33 4.19 0.33
N LYS A 6 1.65 4.44 0.30
CA LYS A 6 2.28 5.41 -0.59
C LYS A 6 2.72 4.75 -1.89
N LEU A 7 2.17 5.20 -3.00
CA LEU A 7 2.45 4.73 -4.34
C LEU A 7 3.31 5.77 -5.08
N ILE A 8 4.59 5.46 -5.28
CA ILE A 8 5.51 6.33 -6.02
C ILE A 8 5.37 6.07 -7.52
N ASN A 9 4.79 7.03 -8.22
CA ASN A 9 4.52 6.92 -9.65
C ASN A 9 5.56 7.65 -10.49
N LYS A 10 5.84 7.16 -11.70
CA LYS A 10 6.77 7.83 -12.62
C LYS A 10 6.10 9.07 -13.21
N ASN A 11 6.78 10.22 -13.20
CA ASN A 11 6.28 11.46 -13.82
C ASN A 11 5.94 11.23 -15.30
N TYR A 12 4.84 11.84 -15.77
CA TYR A 12 4.42 11.81 -17.17
C TYR A 12 5.55 12.32 -18.09
N PRO A 13 5.84 11.68 -19.24
CA PRO A 13 5.10 10.63 -19.96
C PRO A 13 5.35 9.18 -19.46
N GLY A 14 5.81 9.01 -18.23
CA GLY A 14 6.03 7.71 -17.61
C GLY A 14 4.75 6.86 -17.48
N LYS A 15 4.91 5.54 -17.60
CA LYS A 15 3.85 4.56 -17.34
C LYS A 15 3.35 4.74 -15.90
N ARG A 16 2.07 5.11 -15.76
CA ARG A 16 1.37 5.08 -14.46
C ARG A 16 1.42 3.65 -13.93
N CYS A 17 1.59 3.49 -12.62
CA CYS A 17 1.53 2.21 -11.91
C CYS A 17 0.09 1.63 -11.89
N LYS A 18 -0.51 1.40 -13.07
CA LYS A 18 -1.90 0.94 -13.22
C LYS A 18 -2.18 -0.33 -12.42
N ILE A 19 -1.22 -1.25 -12.40
CA ILE A 19 -1.30 -2.51 -11.65
C ILE A 19 -1.35 -2.24 -10.14
N ASN A 20 -0.47 -1.38 -9.63
CA ASN A 20 -0.40 -1.10 -8.19
C ASN A 20 -1.63 -0.29 -7.73
N MET A 21 -2.13 0.63 -8.57
CA MET A 21 -3.39 1.33 -8.31
C MET A 21 -4.57 0.35 -8.22
N ALA A 22 -4.72 -0.53 -9.21
CA ALA A 22 -5.79 -1.53 -9.20
C ALA A 22 -5.70 -2.45 -7.96
N ALA A 23 -4.49 -2.93 -7.63
CA ALA A 23 -4.27 -3.75 -6.44
C ALA A 23 -4.60 -2.99 -5.14
N ALA A 24 -4.22 -1.71 -5.05
CA ALA A 24 -4.53 -0.84 -3.92
C ALA A 24 -6.04 -0.58 -3.80
N GLU A 25 -6.73 -0.33 -4.91
CA GLU A 25 -8.19 -0.15 -4.94
C GLU A 25 -8.92 -1.43 -4.49
N GLU A 26 -8.49 -2.60 -4.93
CA GLU A 26 -9.04 -3.87 -4.46
C GLU A 26 -8.78 -4.10 -2.96
N ALA A 27 -7.57 -3.85 -2.49
CA ALA A 27 -7.24 -3.98 -1.08
C ALA A 27 -8.03 -2.95 -0.24
N ALA A 28 -8.26 -1.74 -0.74
CA ALA A 28 -9.00 -0.68 -0.04
C ALA A 28 -10.51 -0.97 0.10
N LYS A 29 -11.03 -1.99 -0.62
CA LYS A 29 -12.37 -2.54 -0.38
C LYS A 29 -12.40 -3.43 0.86
N ILE A 30 -11.31 -4.16 1.11
CA ILE A 30 -11.20 -5.15 2.20
C ILE A 30 -10.63 -4.53 3.47
N TYR A 31 -9.71 -3.57 3.36
CA TYR A 31 -8.98 -2.95 4.46
C TYR A 31 -9.21 -1.44 4.53
N SER A 32 -9.06 -0.88 5.73
CA SER A 32 -9.23 0.55 5.99
C SER A 32 -7.88 1.24 6.04
N PHE A 33 -7.38 1.67 4.89
CA PHE A 33 -6.12 2.41 4.76
C PHE A 33 -6.26 3.61 3.81
N VAL A 34 -5.32 4.54 3.89
CA VAL A 34 -5.23 5.73 3.04
C VAL A 34 -4.30 5.44 1.88
N VAL A 35 -4.75 5.66 0.64
CA VAL A 35 -3.89 5.56 -0.55
C VAL A 35 -3.37 6.93 -0.92
N GLU A 36 -2.06 7.11 -0.83
CA GLU A 36 -1.38 8.34 -1.22
C GLU A 36 -0.56 8.08 -2.49
N THR A 37 -0.83 8.84 -3.55
CA THR A 37 -0.05 8.74 -4.79
C THR A 37 0.94 9.88 -4.88
N ILE A 38 2.23 9.55 -4.84
CA ILE A 38 3.31 10.53 -4.86
C ILE A 38 4.00 10.45 -6.22
N PRO A 39 4.03 11.52 -7.01
CA PRO A 39 4.77 11.52 -8.27
C PRO A 39 6.28 11.57 -7.99
N LYS A 40 7.10 10.97 -8.87
CA LYS A 40 8.56 10.89 -8.70
C LYS A 40 9.22 12.25 -8.43
N LYS A 41 8.68 13.34 -9.01
CA LYS A 41 9.17 14.70 -8.75
C LYS A 41 9.11 15.11 -7.27
N ASP A 42 8.11 14.62 -6.54
CA ASP A 42 7.86 14.93 -5.13
C ASP A 42 8.53 13.91 -4.20
N ALA A 43 8.83 12.70 -4.69
CA ALA A 43 9.51 11.65 -3.92
C ALA A 43 11.03 11.91 -3.73
N GLY A 44 11.60 12.92 -4.39
CA GLY A 44 12.99 13.33 -4.25
C GLY A 44 13.98 12.65 -5.21
N PRO A 45 15.21 13.19 -5.35
CA PRO A 45 16.17 12.83 -6.39
C PRO A 45 16.79 11.41 -6.29
N GLY A 46 16.41 10.59 -5.30
CA GLY A 46 16.81 9.18 -5.17
C GLY A 46 15.65 8.19 -5.29
N ALA A 47 14.42 8.68 -5.45
CA ALA A 47 13.24 7.82 -5.43
C ALA A 47 13.17 6.93 -6.68
N LYS A 48 13.24 5.63 -6.43
CA LYS A 48 13.01 4.60 -7.43
C LYS A 48 11.50 4.58 -7.73
N ALA A 49 11.15 4.89 -8.97
CA ALA A 49 9.76 4.83 -9.45
C ALA A 49 9.70 3.86 -10.62
N PRO A 50 8.80 2.87 -10.61
CA PRO A 50 7.71 2.63 -9.65
C PRO A 50 8.15 2.07 -8.28
N ALA A 51 7.55 2.53 -7.18
CA ALA A 51 7.70 1.94 -5.84
C ALA A 51 6.40 2.01 -5.02
N VAL A 52 6.28 1.11 -4.03
CA VAL A 52 5.14 0.97 -3.13
C VAL A 52 5.66 0.88 -1.70
N TYR A 53 5.13 1.73 -0.84
CA TYR A 53 5.43 1.76 0.59
C TYR A 53 4.15 1.62 1.40
N LEU A 54 4.19 0.90 2.51
CA LEU A 54 3.11 0.77 3.47
C LEU A 54 3.63 1.21 4.85
N ASN A 55 3.10 2.30 5.40
CA ASN A 55 3.54 2.84 6.70
C ASN A 55 5.07 2.98 6.83
N ASP A 56 5.73 3.45 5.77
CA ASP A 56 7.20 3.56 5.68
C ASP A 56 7.95 2.24 5.39
N LYS A 57 7.28 1.08 5.40
CA LYS A 57 7.85 -0.20 4.94
C LYS A 57 7.84 -0.27 3.41
N LEU A 58 9.00 -0.48 2.80
CA LEU A 58 9.13 -0.68 1.35
C LEU A 58 8.61 -2.07 0.96
N LEU A 59 7.52 -2.10 0.18
CA LEU A 59 6.91 -3.34 -0.30
C LEU A 59 7.37 -3.72 -1.70
N ALA A 60 7.62 -2.73 -2.55
CA ALA A 60 8.10 -2.95 -3.91
C ALA A 60 8.88 -1.75 -4.41
N GLU A 61 9.97 -1.98 -5.15
CA GLU A 61 10.73 -0.93 -5.82
C GLU A 61 11.25 -1.39 -7.18
N THR A 62 11.31 -0.46 -8.13
CA THR A 62 11.90 -0.72 -9.43
C THR A 62 13.40 -0.98 -9.31
N GLY A 63 13.89 -2.07 -9.91
CA GLY A 63 15.29 -2.47 -9.79
C GLY A 63 15.68 -3.06 -8.43
N GLY A 64 14.70 -3.45 -7.61
CA GLY A 64 14.90 -4.14 -6.34
C GLY A 64 13.73 -5.08 -6.04
N LEU A 65 13.11 -4.93 -4.87
CA LEU A 65 12.05 -5.81 -4.40
C LEU A 65 10.86 -5.84 -5.39
N ARG A 66 10.51 -7.05 -5.86
CA ARG A 66 9.36 -7.31 -6.75
C ARG A 66 9.34 -6.50 -8.05
N ASN A 67 10.47 -5.93 -8.48
CA ASN A 67 10.57 -5.11 -9.70
C ASN A 67 9.58 -3.94 -9.78
N GLY A 68 9.14 -3.42 -8.63
CA GLY A 68 8.21 -2.27 -8.54
C GLY A 68 6.76 -2.60 -8.89
N LYS A 69 6.38 -3.88 -8.87
CA LYS A 69 5.01 -4.35 -9.04
C LYS A 69 4.57 -5.11 -7.79
N VAL A 70 3.40 -4.78 -7.26
CA VAL A 70 2.76 -5.53 -6.17
C VAL A 70 1.43 -6.09 -6.68
N THR A 71 1.19 -7.37 -6.46
CA THR A 71 -0.10 -8.01 -6.72
C THR A 71 -1.03 -7.81 -5.52
N HIS A 72 -2.33 -7.98 -5.75
CA HIS A 72 -3.33 -7.86 -4.69
C HIS A 72 -3.04 -8.81 -3.51
N GLU A 73 -2.71 -10.07 -3.77
CA GLU A 73 -2.43 -11.08 -2.74
C GLU A 73 -1.27 -10.69 -1.81
N GLU A 74 -0.17 -10.19 -2.39
CA GLU A 74 0.99 -9.75 -1.62
C GLU A 74 0.67 -8.51 -0.80
N LEU A 75 -0.09 -7.58 -1.39
CA LEU A 75 -0.54 -6.39 -0.66
C LEU A 75 -1.43 -6.79 0.53
N VAL A 76 -2.34 -7.75 0.33
CA VAL A 76 -3.19 -8.30 1.40
C VAL A 76 -2.35 -8.97 2.49
N LYS A 77 -1.30 -9.70 2.12
CA LYS A 77 -0.39 -10.37 3.07
C LYS A 77 0.38 -9.35 3.91
N GLU A 78 0.93 -8.31 3.28
CA GLU A 78 1.65 -7.24 3.99
C GLU A 78 0.70 -6.42 4.87
N LEU A 79 -0.53 -6.15 4.41
CA LEU A 79 -1.55 -5.51 5.22
C LEU A 79 -1.98 -6.38 6.42
N ALA A 80 -2.06 -7.70 6.23
CA ALA A 80 -2.34 -8.63 7.32
C ALA A 80 -1.18 -8.70 8.33
N GLU A 81 0.07 -8.73 7.87
CA GLU A 81 1.26 -8.67 8.73
C GLU A 81 1.36 -7.34 9.48
N ALA A 82 1.03 -6.23 8.81
CA ALA A 82 0.94 -4.91 9.42
C ALA A 82 -0.28 -4.73 10.33
N ASN A 83 -1.13 -5.75 10.50
CA ASN A 83 -2.34 -5.73 11.32
C ASN A 83 -3.32 -4.62 10.92
N VAL A 84 -3.40 -4.29 9.62
CA VAL A 84 -4.33 -3.27 9.13
C VAL A 84 -5.77 -3.72 9.37
N PRO A 85 -6.63 -2.88 9.97
CA PRO A 85 -8.01 -3.24 10.21
C PRO A 85 -8.74 -3.47 8.90
N LYS A 86 -9.37 -4.64 8.77
CA LYS A 86 -10.30 -4.93 7.68
C LYS A 86 -11.51 -3.99 7.78
N LYS A 87 -11.98 -3.44 6.67
CA LYS A 87 -13.29 -2.80 6.55
C LYS A 87 -14.34 -3.87 6.74
N SER A 88 -14.58 -4.24 7.99
CA SER A 88 -15.71 -5.08 8.35
C SER A 88 -16.96 -4.29 8.02
N ALA A 89 -17.76 -4.78 7.07
CA ALA A 89 -19.10 -4.27 6.84
C ALA A 89 -19.89 -4.46 8.14
N GLY A 90 -19.97 -3.39 8.94
CA GLY A 90 -20.76 -3.28 10.16
C GLY A 90 -20.99 -4.56 10.95
N ARG A 91 -20.11 -4.86 11.90
CA ARG A 91 -20.56 -5.23 13.25
C ARG A 91 -19.61 -4.66 14.29
N SER A 92 -20.17 -3.77 15.10
CA SER A 92 -19.86 -3.74 16.53
C SER A 92 -19.87 -5.17 17.06
N SER A 93 -18.74 -5.63 17.61
CA SER A 93 -18.69 -6.44 18.82
C SER A 93 -17.24 -6.83 19.11
N CYS A 94 -16.79 -6.47 20.31
CA CYS A 94 -15.87 -7.26 21.13
C CYS A 94 -14.61 -7.85 20.43
N ALA A 95 -13.49 -7.14 20.51
CA ALA A 95 -12.21 -7.78 20.78
C ALA A 95 -11.71 -7.18 22.11
N VAL A 96 -12.16 -7.75 23.23
CA VAL A 96 -11.31 -8.45 24.21
C VAL A 96 -9.96 -7.74 24.40
N PHE A 97 -9.92 -6.86 25.39
CA PHE A 97 -8.78 -6.83 26.31
C PHE A 97 -8.70 -8.22 26.93
N LEU A 98 -7.75 -9.04 26.50
CA LEU A 98 -7.23 -10.12 27.32
C LEU A 98 -5.72 -9.92 27.35
N ASP A 99 -5.31 -9.01 28.23
CA ASP A 99 -3.98 -9.00 28.81
C ASP A 99 -3.91 -10.21 29.76
N ASP A 100 -2.94 -11.09 29.53
CA ASP A 100 -2.45 -12.05 30.53
C ASP A 100 -1.27 -11.41 31.28
#